data_AF-A0A427B5K6-F1
#
_entry.id   AF-A0A427B5K6-F1
#
_cell.length_a   1.000
_cell.length_b   1.000
_cell.length_c   1.000
_cell.angle_alpha   90.00
_cell.angle_beta   90.00
_cell.angle_gamma   90.00
#
_symmetry.space_group_name_H-M   'P 1'
#
loop_
_entity.id
_entity.type
_entity.pdbx_description
1 polymer ?
#
loop_
_entity_poly.entity_id
_entity_poly.type
_entity_poly.pdbx_seq_one_letter_code
_entity_poly.pdbx_strand_id
1 'polypeptide(L)'
;MNGLNGTFQVRHAATMSEIDDFCKSLGGKTPIHSILVANNGMAAVKFMRSVRTWAYETFGTEKAILLVAMATPEDLKINAEHIRIADQFVEVPGGTNNNNYANVQLIVEVGFVYLL
;
A
#
# COMPACT_ATOMS: atom_id res chain seq x y z
N MET A 1 -18.10 -16.91 -3.44
CA MET A 1 -18.30 -16.21 -2.15
C MET A 1 -17.38 -15.01 -2.18
N ASN A 2 -17.90 -13.86 -2.59
CA ASN A 2 -17.10 -12.66 -2.85
C ASN A 2 -16.94 -11.86 -1.56
N GLY A 3 -15.78 -12.00 -0.91
CA GLY A 3 -15.39 -11.22 0.26
C GLY A 3 -14.92 -9.82 -0.14
N LEU A 4 -15.82 -8.98 -0.65
CA LEU A 4 -15.58 -7.53 -0.75
C LEU A 4 -15.87 -6.88 0.62
N ASN A 5 -15.02 -7.16 1.61
CA ASN A 5 -15.07 -6.48 2.92
C ASN A 5 -13.79 -5.67 3.14
N GLY A 6 -13.73 -4.51 2.49
CA GLY A 6 -12.80 -3.45 2.80
C GLY A 6 -13.51 -2.13 2.54
N THR A 7 -13.84 -1.39 3.59
CA THR A 7 -14.35 -0.02 3.48
C THR A 7 -13.34 0.79 2.66
N PHE A 8 -13.74 1.21 1.45
CA PHE A 8 -12.90 2.07 0.62
C PHE A 8 -12.74 3.39 1.38
N GLN A 9 -11.59 3.58 2.05
CA GLN A 9 -11.27 4.84 2.73
C GLN A 9 -11.25 5.93 1.66
N VAL A 10 -12.31 6.76 1.64
CA VAL A 10 -12.44 7.87 0.71
C VAL A 10 -11.29 8.84 0.99
N ARG A 11 -10.39 8.98 0.00
CA ARG A 11 -9.28 9.94 0.08
C ARG A 11 -9.86 11.34 0.24
N HIS A 12 -9.36 12.10 1.21
CA HIS A 12 -9.77 13.49 1.35
C HIS A 12 -9.14 14.29 0.20
N ALA A 13 -9.97 14.90 -0.66
CA ALA A 13 -9.52 15.63 -1.83
C ALA A 13 -8.50 16.74 -1.49
N ALA A 14 -8.60 17.33 -0.29
CA ALA A 14 -7.63 18.30 0.22
C ALA A 14 -6.20 17.72 0.33
N THR A 15 -6.04 16.53 0.88
CA THR A 15 -4.73 15.87 1.04
C THR A 15 -4.10 15.51 -0.31
N MET A 16 -4.92 15.22 -1.33
CA MET A 16 -4.38 14.97 -2.68
C MET A 16 -3.77 16.23 -3.30
N SER A 17 -4.41 17.39 -3.13
CA SER A 17 -3.87 18.68 -3.61
C SER A 17 -2.56 19.04 -2.91
N GLU A 18 -2.45 18.79 -1.60
CA GLU A 18 -1.23 19.06 -0.84
C GLU A 18 -0.03 18.23 -1.33
N ILE A 19 -0.25 16.94 -1.66
CA ILE A 19 0.79 16.06 -2.21
C ILE A 19 1.21 16.53 -3.61
N ASP A 20 0.26 16.96 -4.44
CA ASP A 20 0.55 17.47 -5.78
C ASP A 20 1.42 18.73 -5.73
N ASP A 21 1.04 19.67 -4.87
CA ASP A 21 1.76 20.93 -4.71
C ASP A 21 3.14 20.71 -4.09
N PHE A 22 3.23 19.82 -3.10
CA PHE A 22 4.51 19.37 -2.53
C PHE A 22 5.42 18.76 -3.61
N CYS A 23 4.90 17.84 -4.42
CA CYS A 23 5.65 17.22 -5.52
C CYS A 23 6.17 18.26 -6.52
N LYS A 24 5.29 19.16 -6.98
CA LYS A 24 5.66 20.23 -7.93
C LYS A 24 6.69 21.18 -7.35
N SER A 25 6.54 21.59 -6.09
CA SER A 25 7.48 22.52 -5.42
C SER A 25 8.90 21.98 -5.32
N LEU A 26 9.05 20.65 -5.23
CA LEU A 26 10.35 19.96 -5.22
C LEU A 26 10.84 19.60 -6.63
N GLY A 27 10.16 20.03 -7.69
CA GLY A 27 10.51 19.76 -9.09
C GLY A 27 10.09 18.37 -9.59
N GLY A 28 9.24 17.66 -8.84
CA GLY A 28 8.65 16.39 -9.23
C GLY A 28 7.59 16.54 -10.33
N LYS A 29 7.37 15.46 -11.10
CA LYS A 29 6.44 15.44 -12.24
C LYS A 29 5.21 14.57 -12.03
N THR A 30 5.33 13.54 -11.18
CA THR A 30 4.29 12.53 -10.99
C THR A 30 4.10 12.33 -9.48
N PRO A 31 3.07 12.94 -8.88
CA PRO A 31 2.75 12.72 -7.48
C PRO A 31 2.31 11.26 -7.28
N ILE A 32 2.78 10.65 -6.19
CA ILE A 32 2.41 9.29 -5.81
C ILE A 32 1.46 9.38 -4.63
N HIS A 33 0.21 8.99 -4.83
CA HIS A 33 -0.80 8.97 -3.76
C HIS A 33 -0.98 7.57 -3.16
N SER A 34 -0.46 6.53 -3.81
CA SER A 34 -0.73 5.15 -3.43
C SER A 34 0.42 4.24 -3.83
N ILE A 35 0.68 3.24 -2.99
CA ILE A 35 1.78 2.29 -3.17
C ILE A 35 1.27 0.88 -2.89
N LEU A 36 1.50 -0.02 -3.84
CA LEU A 36 1.36 -1.46 -3.63
C LEU A 36 2.66 -2.00 -3.02
N VAL A 37 2.55 -2.65 -1.87
CA VAL A 37 3.67 -3.31 -1.18
C VAL A 37 3.65 -4.79 -1.56
N ALA A 38 4.41 -5.11 -2.61
CA ALA A 38 4.65 -6.47 -3.08
C ALA A 38 5.77 -7.16 -2.29
N ASN A 39 5.72 -7.06 -0.95
CA ASN A 39 6.66 -7.68 -0.03
C ASN A 39 5.93 -7.98 1.29
N ASN A 40 6.49 -8.87 2.10
CA ASN A 40 5.95 -9.20 3.42
C ASN A 40 7.00 -9.03 4.53
N GLY A 41 6.68 -9.52 5.72
CA GLY A 41 7.59 -9.55 6.87
C GLY A 41 8.16 -8.18 7.24
N MET A 42 9.41 -8.17 7.69
CA MET A 42 10.06 -6.99 8.26
C MET A 42 10.28 -5.86 7.24
N ALA A 43 10.53 -6.22 5.97
CA ALA A 43 10.75 -5.25 4.91
C ALA A 43 9.50 -4.40 4.67
N ALA A 44 8.33 -5.05 4.56
CA ALA A 44 7.06 -4.37 4.41
C ALA A 44 6.74 -3.49 5.64
N VAL A 45 6.90 -4.02 6.86
CA VAL A 45 6.66 -3.27 8.10
C VAL A 45 7.54 -2.02 8.18
N LYS A 46 8.85 -2.17 7.95
CA LYS A 46 9.79 -1.04 8.06
C LYS A 46 9.49 0.02 7.01
N PHE A 47 9.19 -0.39 5.78
CA PHE A 47 8.80 0.51 4.70
C PHE A 47 7.56 1.31 5.08
N MET A 48 6.46 0.62 5.45
CA MET A 48 5.20 1.28 5.79
C MET A 48 5.36 2.24 6.95
N ARG A 49 6.02 1.82 8.06
CA ARG A 49 6.25 2.71 9.21
C ARG A 49 7.05 3.96 8.83
N SER A 50 8.08 3.82 8.01
CA SER A 50 8.86 4.98 7.56
C SER A 50 8.05 5.93 6.68
N VAL A 51 7.23 5.41 5.76
CA VAL A 51 6.33 6.24 4.96
C VAL A 51 5.31 6.96 5.86
N ARG A 52 4.74 6.28 6.84
CA ARG A 52 3.78 6.86 7.80
C ARG A 52 4.39 7.98 8.63
N THR A 53 5.58 7.76 9.20
CA THR A 53 6.30 8.79 9.97
C THR A 53 6.58 10.02 9.12
N TRP A 54 7.14 9.82 7.93
CA TRP A 54 7.41 10.93 7.01
C TRP A 54 6.13 11.67 6.58
N ALA A 55 5.06 10.93 6.28
CA ALA A 55 3.77 11.51 5.89
C ALA A 55 3.17 12.36 7.00
N TYR A 56 3.26 11.89 8.25
CA TYR A 56 2.81 12.65 9.42
C TYR A 56 3.65 13.92 9.63
N GLU A 57 4.97 13.82 9.54
CA GLU A 57 5.87 14.97 9.69
C GLU A 57 5.68 16.02 8.59
N THR A 58 5.31 15.60 7.37
CA THR A 58 5.20 16.47 6.19
C THR A 58 3.80 17.04 6.00
N PHE A 59 2.76 16.23 6.20
CA PHE A 59 1.36 16.57 5.89
C PHE A 59 0.45 16.57 7.12
N GLY A 60 0.98 16.32 8.32
CA GLY A 60 0.20 16.24 9.56
C GLY A 60 -0.71 15.00 9.67
N THR A 61 -0.61 14.05 8.73
CA THR A 61 -1.37 12.81 8.73
C THR A 61 -0.53 11.64 8.25
N GLU A 62 -0.55 10.54 9.02
CA GLU A 62 0.12 9.30 8.61
C GLU A 62 -0.54 8.69 7.35
N LYS A 63 -1.80 9.06 7.05
CA LYS A 63 -2.60 8.52 5.95
C LYS A 63 -2.51 9.31 4.66
N ALA A 64 -1.50 10.18 4.50
CA ALA A 64 -1.31 10.95 3.26
C ALA A 64 -1.11 10.03 2.04
N ILE A 65 -0.32 8.95 2.21
CA ILE A 65 -0.09 7.94 1.18
C ILE A 65 -0.92 6.69 1.48
N LEU A 66 -1.72 6.24 0.51
CA LEU A 66 -2.45 4.98 0.61
C LEU A 66 -1.50 3.80 0.45
N LEU A 67 -1.44 2.91 1.43
CA LEU A 67 -0.59 1.72 1.40
C LEU A 67 -1.46 0.48 1.24
N VAL A 68 -1.27 -0.22 0.12
CA VAL A 68 -1.97 -1.47 -0.21
C VAL A 68 -0.98 -2.62 -0.08
N ALA A 69 -1.27 -3.64 0.73
CA ALA A 69 -0.40 -4.81 0.90
C ALA A 69 -0.87 -6.00 0.07
N MET A 70 0.05 -6.78 -0.49
CA MET A 70 -0.26 -8.15 -0.92
C MET A 70 -0.21 -9.08 0.30
N ALA A 71 -1.21 -9.94 0.48
CA ALA A 71 -1.33 -10.84 1.62
C ALA A 71 -1.56 -12.29 1.18
N THR A 72 -0.66 -13.19 1.57
CA THR A 72 -0.89 -14.63 1.38
C THR A 72 -1.82 -15.19 2.48
N PRO A 73 -2.46 -16.35 2.27
CA PRO A 73 -3.18 -17.05 3.33
C PRO A 73 -2.31 -17.32 4.57
N GLU A 74 -1.02 -17.57 4.37
CA GLU A 74 -0.04 -17.78 5.43
C GLU A 74 0.17 -16.51 6.27
N ASP A 75 0.31 -15.36 5.62
CA ASP A 75 0.44 -14.05 6.30
C ASP A 75 -0.84 -13.68 7.07
N LEU A 76 -2.02 -13.95 6.48
CA LEU A 76 -3.31 -13.71 7.11
C LEU A 76 -3.53 -14.61 8.33
N LYS A 77 -3.16 -15.88 8.23
CA LYS A 77 -3.30 -16.87 9.32
C LYS A 77 -2.52 -16.47 10.56
N ILE A 78 -1.34 -15.87 10.39
CA ILE A 78 -0.52 -15.39 11.51
C ILE A 78 -0.83 -13.95 11.91
N ASN A 79 -1.82 -13.31 11.27
CA ASN A 79 -2.15 -11.90 11.46
C ASN A 79 -0.90 -11.00 11.31
N ALA A 80 -0.18 -11.19 10.21
CA ALA A 80 1.12 -10.56 9.99
C ALA A 80 1.05 -9.03 10.12
N GLU A 81 2.07 -8.45 10.74
CA GLU A 81 2.05 -7.03 11.14
C GLU A 81 1.87 -6.07 9.96
N HIS A 82 2.48 -6.36 8.81
CA HIS A 82 2.36 -5.52 7.61
C HIS A 82 0.90 -5.42 7.11
N ILE A 83 0.09 -6.48 7.28
CA ILE A 83 -1.34 -6.46 6.92
C ILE A 83 -2.10 -5.51 7.85
N ARG A 84 -1.75 -5.47 9.14
CA ARG A 84 -2.38 -4.59 10.13
C ARG A 84 -2.04 -3.11 9.94
N ILE A 85 -0.86 -2.82 9.41
CA ILE A 85 -0.39 -1.44 9.18
C ILE A 85 -0.92 -0.87 7.85
N ALA A 86 -1.14 -1.74 6.87
CA ALA A 86 -1.67 -1.34 5.57
C ALA A 86 -3.09 -0.76 5.69
N ASP A 87 -3.44 0.18 4.80
CA ASP A 87 -4.81 0.70 4.73
C ASP A 87 -5.76 -0.35 4.13
N GLN A 88 -5.24 -1.12 3.17
CA GLN A 88 -5.95 -2.17 2.46
C GLN A 88 -4.98 -3.31 2.18
N PHE A 89 -5.53 -4.51 1.99
CA PHE A 89 -4.75 -5.64 1.49
C PHE A 89 -5.50 -6.36 0.38
N VAL A 90 -4.72 -7.03 -0.47
CA VAL A 90 -5.20 -7.87 -1.56
C VAL A 90 -4.72 -9.28 -1.28
N GLU A 91 -5.65 -10.23 -1.23
CA GLU A 91 -5.29 -11.63 -1.09
C GLU A 91 -4.63 -12.15 -2.37
N VAL A 92 -3.49 -12.83 -2.22
CA VAL A 92 -2.72 -13.41 -3.33
C VAL A 92 -2.47 -14.90 -3.07
N PRO A 93 -2.14 -15.70 -4.09
CA PRO A 93 -1.91 -17.14 -3.90
C PRO A 93 -0.81 -17.44 -2.86
N GLY A 94 -1.03 -18.46 -2.04
CA GLY A 94 -0.06 -18.93 -1.04
C GLY A 94 1.07 -19.79 -1.62
N GLY A 95 1.78 -20.48 -0.72
CA GLY A 95 2.94 -21.31 -1.08
C GLY A 95 4.22 -20.52 -1.35
N THR A 96 5.11 -21.06 -2.18
CA THR A 96 6.43 -20.46 -2.46
C THR A 96 6.31 -19.11 -3.17
N ASN A 97 7.31 -18.23 -2.98
CA ASN A 97 7.21 -16.81 -3.35
C ASN A 97 6.99 -16.52 -4.85
N ASN A 98 7.37 -17.45 -5.71
CA ASN A 98 7.12 -17.45 -7.16
C ASN A 98 5.63 -17.46 -7.53
N ASN A 99 4.73 -17.76 -6.59
CA ASN A 99 3.28 -17.63 -6.78
C ASN A 99 2.74 -16.25 -6.37
N ASN A 100 3.51 -15.45 -5.62
CA ASN A 100 3.06 -14.20 -5.01
C ASN A 100 4.09 -13.06 -5.13
N TYR A 101 4.91 -12.83 -4.11
CA TYR A 101 5.82 -11.68 -3.97
C TYR A 101 6.96 -11.65 -4.99
N ALA A 102 7.27 -12.78 -5.66
CA ALA A 102 8.23 -12.85 -6.74
C ALA A 102 7.58 -13.03 -8.13
N ASN A 103 6.25 -13.03 -8.21
CA ASN A 103 5.53 -13.14 -9.47
C ASN A 103 5.27 -11.75 -10.07
N VAL A 104 6.15 -11.33 -10.99
CA VAL A 104 6.07 -10.00 -11.62
C VAL A 104 4.74 -9.78 -12.35
N GLN A 105 4.22 -10.79 -13.04
CA GLN A 105 2.95 -10.66 -13.77
C GLN A 105 1.79 -10.37 -12.81
N LEU A 106 1.71 -11.13 -11.71
CA LEU A 106 0.70 -10.91 -10.68
C LEU A 106 0.84 -9.52 -10.04
N ILE A 107 2.06 -9.10 -9.71
CA ILE A 107 2.32 -7.80 -9.08
C ILE A 107 1.82 -6.66 -9.98
N VAL A 108 2.09 -6.75 -11.29
CA VAL A 108 1.64 -5.76 -12.27
C VAL A 108 0.11 -5.76 -12.38
N GLU A 109 -0.53 -6.93 -12.42
CA GLU A 109 -1.99 -7.06 -12.49
C GLU A 109 -2.67 -6.47 -11.25
N VAL A 110 -2.19 -6.80 -10.05
CA VAL A 110 -2.69 -6.23 -8.79
C VAL A 110 -2.47 -4.72 -8.76
N GLY A 111 -1.30 -4.24 -9.16
CA GLY A 111 -1.00 -2.81 -9.20
C GLY A 111 -1.97 -2.05 -10.11
N PHE A 112 -2.27 -2.60 -11.29
CA PHE A 112 -3.20 -2.01 -12.23
C PHE A 112 -4.63 -1.91 -11.68
N VAL A 113 -5.09 -2.93 -10.94
CA VAL A 113 -6.46 -2.97 -10.41
C VAL A 113 -6.66 -2.09 -9.17
N TYR A 114 -5.63 -1.96 -8.32
CA TYR A 114 -5.79 -1.36 -6.98
C TYR A 114 -5.16 0.02 -6.81
N LEU A 115 -4.28 0.45 -7.72
CA LEU A 115 -3.61 1.77 -7.61
C LEU A 115 -4.06 2.80 -8.64
N LEU A 116 -4.63 2.35 -9.77
CA LEU A 116 -5.14 3.21 -10.85
C LEU A 116 -6.66 3.38 -10.72
#